data_AF-A0A850HPT1-F1
#
_entry.id   AF-A0A850HPT1-F1
#
_cell.length_a   1.000
_cell.length_b   1.000
_cell.length_c   1.000
_cell.angle_alpha   90.00
_cell.angle_beta   90.00
_cell.angle_gamma   90.00
#
_symmetry.space_group_name_H-M   'P 1'
#
loop_
_entity.id
_entity.type
_entity.pdbx_description
1 polymer ?
#
loop_
_entity_poly.entity_id
_entity_poly.type
_entity_poly.pdbx_seq_one_letter_code
_entity_poly.pdbx_strand_id
1 'polypeptide(L)'
;MTIVTAAPAPALWRAEKTVVRSGHRLHPHSPSPVSAGFAAPTMVGQITFRPEALAASIARTITLRHAPVALLDRWARAQLLEVEYMVADGAAFALSPDLTALADAERSAFAGRVGAGVTDLLMNALGYAWRDNAMCLSSKLDPHADFIYGGGAASGHGVVLAEAHGSFALAVTDGRIDGEARRKYLRQVKPHIGSSCVHGKVIHGYSVAFGSHPTAHDTYLHVAETKITKGRKNAPPVAAPAPPLAPVTTTLALASHRSNFLLMGAYGVVAWIDWLRGAGEQPEDDFIAPFVTVELAGRRFWVSLEALLPYMRPWLFPDEGPGPWPPWHWEEFERWRRRYGGPRNIFAMDEWAAKSELAPVVWTAPRGI
;
A
#
# COMPACT_ATOMS: atom_id res chain seq x y z
N MET A 1 53.23 -5.52 -9.90
CA MET A 1 51.84 -5.59 -10.41
C MET A 1 50.94 -5.88 -9.22
N THR A 2 50.37 -4.84 -8.61
CA THR A 2 49.58 -4.97 -7.38
C THR A 2 48.18 -5.44 -7.79
N ILE A 3 47.84 -6.67 -7.42
CA ILE A 3 46.48 -7.19 -7.60
C ILE A 3 45.61 -6.44 -6.59
N VAL A 4 44.85 -5.45 -7.07
CA VAL A 4 43.77 -4.86 -6.29
C VAL A 4 42.67 -5.92 -6.23
N THR A 5 42.62 -6.66 -5.12
CA THR A 5 41.44 -7.47 -4.78
C THR A 5 40.26 -6.53 -4.68
N ALA A 6 39.36 -6.59 -5.65
CA ALA A 6 38.09 -5.88 -5.59
C ALA A 6 37.39 -6.28 -4.29
N ALA A 7 36.98 -5.29 -3.48
CA ALA A 7 36.13 -5.55 -2.33
C ALA A 7 34.89 -6.33 -2.80
N PRO A 8 34.42 -7.33 -2.03
CA PRO A 8 33.19 -8.03 -2.39
C PRO A 8 32.07 -7.00 -2.53
N ALA A 9 31.33 -7.05 -3.64
CA ALA A 9 30.18 -6.18 -3.84
C ALA A 9 29.24 -6.32 -2.63
N PRO A 10 28.69 -5.21 -2.08
CA PRO A 10 27.76 -5.29 -0.97
C PRO A 10 26.60 -6.22 -1.34
N ALA A 11 26.22 -7.08 -0.40
CA ALA A 11 25.12 -8.01 -0.60
C ALA A 11 23.82 -7.21 -0.77
N LEU A 12 23.19 -7.34 -1.95
CA LEU A 12 21.87 -6.77 -2.20
C LEU A 12 20.85 -7.37 -1.23
N TRP A 13 20.03 -6.53 -0.63
CA TRP A 13 18.96 -6.96 0.26
C TRP A 13 17.95 -7.85 -0.49
N ARG A 14 17.71 -9.06 0.05
CA ARG A 14 16.78 -10.06 -0.51
C ARG A 14 15.90 -10.72 0.54
N ALA A 15 16.33 -10.69 1.81
CA ALA A 15 15.62 -11.29 2.92
C ALA A 15 14.27 -10.58 3.17
N GLU A 16 13.32 -11.29 3.77
CA GLU A 16 12.17 -10.62 4.38
C GLU A 16 12.65 -9.89 5.65
N LYS A 17 12.14 -8.68 5.87
CA LYS A 17 12.43 -7.88 7.05
C LYS A 17 11.25 -7.81 7.97
N THR A 18 11.52 -7.78 9.26
CA THR A 18 10.55 -7.52 10.32
C THR A 18 10.88 -6.20 11.00
N VAL A 19 9.91 -5.29 11.06
CA VAL A 19 10.00 -4.04 11.82
C VAL A 19 8.95 -4.08 12.91
N VAL A 20 9.40 -4.08 14.16
CA VAL A 20 8.53 -4.06 15.34
C VAL A 20 8.07 -2.63 15.62
N ARG A 21 6.80 -2.47 15.98
CA ARG A 21 6.25 -1.19 16.43
C ARG A 21 6.78 -0.89 17.83
N SER A 22 7.72 0.03 17.91
CA SER A 22 8.36 0.50 19.14
C SER A 22 7.39 1.27 20.05
N GLY A 23 6.43 1.99 19.48
CA GLY A 23 5.44 2.71 20.30
C GLY A 23 4.14 3.05 19.57
N HIS A 24 3.11 3.28 20.38
CA HIS A 24 1.75 3.55 19.92
C HIS A 24 1.04 4.52 20.87
N ARG A 25 0.50 5.62 20.34
CA ARG A 25 -0.22 6.64 21.11
C ARG A 25 -1.59 6.94 20.54
N LEU A 26 -2.58 7.04 21.44
CA LEU A 26 -3.94 7.42 21.12
C LEU A 26 -4.19 8.89 21.47
N HIS A 27 -4.69 9.66 20.51
CA HIS A 27 -5.00 11.08 20.69
C HIS A 27 -6.50 11.35 20.70
N PRO A 28 -7.04 12.00 21.75
CA PRO A 28 -8.47 12.31 21.80
C PRO A 28 -8.87 13.30 20.68
N HIS A 29 -10.07 13.09 20.18
CA HIS A 29 -10.75 13.96 19.22
C HIS A 29 -12.23 14.09 19.64
N SER A 30 -12.86 15.21 19.28
CA SER A 30 -14.28 15.47 19.56
C SER A 30 -14.92 16.11 18.33
N PRO A 31 -16.01 15.56 17.78
CA PRO A 31 -16.70 14.33 18.23
C PRO A 31 -15.90 13.05 17.93
N SER A 32 -16.04 12.00 18.75
CA SER A 32 -15.44 10.69 18.49
C SER A 32 -16.40 9.54 18.86
N PRO A 33 -16.61 8.54 17.98
CA PRO A 33 -16.15 8.50 16.60
C PRO A 33 -16.81 9.59 15.73
N VAL A 34 -16.13 10.01 14.66
CA VAL A 34 -16.69 10.95 13.67
C VAL A 34 -17.86 10.32 12.90
N SER A 35 -17.75 9.02 12.60
CA SER A 35 -18.78 8.22 11.93
C SER A 35 -19.32 7.18 12.90
N ALA A 36 -20.64 7.15 13.08
CA ALA A 36 -21.29 6.20 13.98
C ALA A 36 -21.04 4.76 13.51
N GLY A 37 -20.74 3.87 14.44
CA GLY A 37 -20.44 2.46 14.15
C GLY A 37 -19.02 2.18 13.65
N PHE A 38 -18.23 3.19 13.29
CA PHE A 38 -16.83 2.99 12.89
C PHE A 38 -15.99 2.48 14.05
N ALA A 39 -15.22 1.42 13.80
CA ALA A 39 -14.20 0.91 14.70
C ALA A 39 -12.87 0.83 13.95
N ALA A 40 -11.84 1.51 14.48
CA ALA A 40 -10.50 1.39 13.94
C ALA A 40 -9.96 -0.04 14.13
N PRO A 41 -9.20 -0.60 13.17
CA PRO A 41 -8.58 -1.90 13.30
C PRO A 41 -7.56 -1.92 14.44
N THR A 42 -7.33 -3.09 15.02
CA THR A 42 -6.31 -3.26 16.06
C THR A 42 -4.93 -2.95 15.48
N MET A 43 -4.21 -2.00 16.08
CA MET A 43 -2.87 -1.63 15.65
C MET A 43 -1.93 -2.85 15.67
N VAL A 44 -1.33 -3.17 14.53
CA VAL A 44 -0.37 -4.27 14.39
C VAL A 44 0.87 -4.05 15.26
N GLY A 45 1.42 -5.13 15.80
CA GLY A 45 2.63 -5.09 16.65
C GLY A 45 3.93 -5.05 15.86
N GLN A 46 3.90 -5.49 14.60
CA GLN A 46 5.02 -5.48 13.68
C GLN A 46 4.52 -5.53 12.23
N ILE A 47 5.37 -5.14 11.30
CA ILE A 47 5.17 -5.34 9.86
C ILE A 47 6.30 -6.20 9.31
N THR A 48 5.96 -7.05 8.35
CA THR A 48 6.93 -7.85 7.60
C THR A 48 6.83 -7.53 6.12
N PHE A 49 7.98 -7.38 5.46
CA PHE A 49 8.02 -7.02 4.05
C PHE A 49 9.36 -7.38 3.41
N ARG A 50 9.30 -7.59 2.09
CA ARG A 50 10.45 -7.81 1.22
C ARG A 50 10.81 -6.52 0.45
N PRO A 51 11.99 -6.41 -0.18
CA PRO A 51 12.39 -5.20 -0.91
C PRO A 51 11.37 -4.80 -1.99
N GLU A 52 10.76 -5.75 -2.67
CA GLU A 52 9.78 -5.51 -3.73
C GLU A 52 8.53 -4.80 -3.18
N ALA A 53 8.05 -5.23 -2.01
CA ALA A 53 6.91 -4.62 -1.35
C ALA A 53 7.20 -3.17 -0.91
N LEU A 54 8.38 -2.92 -0.34
CA LEU A 54 8.78 -1.56 0.03
C LEU A 54 8.92 -0.67 -1.21
N ALA A 55 9.58 -1.14 -2.26
CA ALA A 55 9.76 -0.39 -3.50
C ALA A 55 8.42 0.01 -4.15
N ALA A 56 7.45 -0.90 -4.19
CA ALA A 56 6.11 -0.58 -4.68
C ALA A 56 5.35 0.38 -3.77
N SER A 57 5.47 0.25 -2.45
CA SER A 57 4.88 1.20 -1.50
C SER A 57 5.46 2.60 -1.67
N ILE A 58 6.77 2.72 -1.88
CA ILE A 58 7.41 3.99 -2.22
C ILE A 58 6.86 4.52 -3.54
N ALA A 59 6.83 3.69 -4.60
CA ALA A 59 6.33 4.11 -5.90
C ALA A 59 4.87 4.60 -5.85
N ARG A 60 3.99 3.93 -5.09
CA ARG A 60 2.60 4.36 -4.88
C ARG A 60 2.51 5.71 -4.17
N THR A 61 3.34 5.93 -3.15
CA THR A 61 3.25 7.13 -2.31
C THR A 61 3.91 8.37 -2.92
N ILE A 62 4.90 8.19 -3.81
CA ILE A 62 5.52 9.31 -4.54
C ILE A 62 4.76 9.70 -5.82
N THR A 63 3.86 8.86 -6.32
CA THR A 63 3.08 9.12 -7.53
C THR A 63 1.66 9.58 -7.19
N LEU A 64 1.09 10.39 -8.08
CA LEU A 64 -0.30 10.85 -7.93
C LEU A 64 -1.28 9.75 -8.37
N ARG A 65 -2.53 9.80 -7.89
CA ARG A 65 -3.57 8.78 -8.16
C ARG A 65 -3.84 8.47 -9.64
N HIS A 66 -3.50 9.40 -10.52
CA HIS A 66 -3.74 9.33 -11.96
C HIS A 66 -2.45 9.04 -12.74
N ALA A 67 -1.36 8.66 -12.05
CA ALA A 67 -0.11 8.31 -12.69
C ALA A 67 -0.33 7.19 -13.72
N PRO A 68 0.23 7.35 -14.95
CA PRO A 68 0.17 6.30 -15.95
C PRO A 68 0.80 5.01 -15.45
N VAL A 69 0.25 3.88 -15.91
CA VAL A 69 0.72 2.54 -15.59
C VAL A 69 2.23 2.39 -15.76
N ALA A 70 2.73 2.80 -16.92
CA ALA A 70 4.13 2.68 -17.27
C ALA A 70 5.05 3.53 -16.38
N LEU A 71 4.54 4.63 -15.81
CA LEU A 71 5.29 5.47 -14.90
C LEU A 71 5.44 4.77 -13.54
N LEU A 72 4.36 4.19 -13.01
CA LEU A 72 4.40 3.47 -11.73
C LEU A 72 5.33 2.24 -11.78
N ASP A 73 5.24 1.42 -12.85
CA ASP A 73 6.13 0.25 -13.03
C ASP A 73 7.61 0.66 -13.09
N ARG A 74 7.93 1.73 -13.83
CA ARG A 74 9.31 2.25 -13.92
C ARG A 74 9.80 2.78 -12.57
N TRP A 75 8.96 3.50 -11.83
CA TRP A 75 9.33 3.98 -10.50
C TRP A 75 9.51 2.83 -9.51
N ALA A 76 8.64 1.83 -9.49
CA ALA A 76 8.80 0.66 -8.63
C ALA A 76 10.14 -0.06 -8.88
N ARG A 77 10.53 -0.24 -10.14
CA ARG A 77 11.83 -0.84 -10.49
C ARG A 77 13.02 0.02 -10.09
N ALA A 78 12.93 1.33 -10.32
CA ALA A 78 13.99 2.26 -9.92
C ALA A 78 14.18 2.26 -8.39
N GLN A 79 13.07 2.29 -7.65
CA GLN A 79 13.10 2.22 -6.19
C GLN A 79 13.57 0.86 -5.69
N LEU A 80 13.27 -0.24 -6.39
CA LEU A 80 13.78 -1.57 -6.03
C LEU A 80 15.31 -1.61 -6.05
N LEU A 81 15.93 -1.14 -7.13
CA LEU A 81 17.40 -1.08 -7.24
C LEU A 81 18.01 -0.23 -6.13
N GLU A 82 17.37 0.89 -5.80
CA GLU A 82 17.82 1.80 -4.75
C GLU A 82 17.73 1.15 -3.36
N VAL A 83 16.57 0.57 -3.00
CA VAL A 83 16.40 -0.05 -1.68
C VAL A 83 17.20 -1.34 -1.50
N GLU A 84 17.37 -2.15 -2.56
CA GLU A 84 18.20 -3.36 -2.51
C GLU A 84 19.66 -3.03 -2.20
N TYR A 85 20.13 -1.85 -2.62
CA TYR A 85 21.51 -1.42 -2.38
C TYR A 85 21.67 -0.64 -1.07
N MET A 86 20.73 0.24 -0.75
CA MET A 86 20.85 1.18 0.38
C MET A 86 20.37 0.59 1.72
N VAL A 87 19.75 -0.58 1.70
CA VAL A 87 19.34 -1.33 2.88
C VAL A 87 20.18 -2.61 2.93
N ALA A 88 20.76 -2.91 4.10
CA ALA A 88 21.55 -4.11 4.29
C ALA A 88 20.66 -5.38 4.28
N ASP A 89 21.17 -6.49 3.76
CA ASP A 89 20.46 -7.77 3.81
C ASP A 89 20.31 -8.30 5.24
N GLY A 90 19.35 -9.21 5.45
CA GLY A 90 19.04 -9.82 6.75
C GLY A 90 17.65 -9.50 7.27
N ALA A 91 17.26 -10.17 8.37
CA ALA A 91 15.91 -10.15 8.91
C ALA A 91 15.52 -8.86 9.65
N ALA A 92 16.50 -8.16 10.22
CA ALA A 92 16.29 -6.83 10.82
C ALA A 92 16.46 -5.74 9.76
N PHE A 93 15.74 -4.63 9.92
CA PHE A 93 16.00 -3.45 9.10
C PHE A 93 17.29 -2.78 9.56
N ALA A 94 18.22 -2.62 8.62
CA ALA A 94 19.50 -1.97 8.81
C ALA A 94 19.90 -1.28 7.50
N LEU A 95 20.55 -0.14 7.62
CA LEU A 95 21.02 0.63 6.47
C LEU A 95 22.35 0.09 5.97
N SER A 96 22.57 0.17 4.66
CA SER A 96 23.87 -0.13 4.06
C SER A 96 24.92 0.88 4.56
N PRO A 97 26.18 0.45 4.81
CA PRO A 97 27.27 1.38 5.14
C PRO A 97 27.46 2.48 4.08
N ASP A 98 27.15 2.17 2.82
CA ASP A 98 27.28 3.08 1.68
C ASP A 98 26.29 4.25 1.74
N LEU A 99 25.25 4.18 2.59
CA LEU A 99 24.35 5.31 2.82
C LEU A 99 25.12 6.57 3.27
N THR A 100 26.23 6.39 3.99
CA THR A 100 27.07 7.50 4.46
C THR A 100 27.81 8.22 3.34
N ALA A 101 27.94 7.58 2.16
CA ALA A 101 28.52 8.18 0.97
C ALA A 101 27.54 9.12 0.24
N LEU A 102 26.24 9.06 0.55
CA LEU A 102 25.25 9.98 0.00
C LEU A 102 25.34 11.36 0.67
N ALA A 103 25.10 12.41 -0.12
CA ALA A 103 24.93 13.76 0.39
C ALA A 103 23.73 13.84 1.37
N ASP A 104 23.75 14.79 2.29
CA ASP A 104 22.73 14.89 3.34
C ASP A 104 21.31 15.06 2.81
N ALA A 105 21.16 15.82 1.72
CA ALA A 105 19.90 15.99 1.01
C ALA A 105 19.37 14.67 0.44
N GLU A 106 20.25 13.86 -0.17
CA GLU A 106 19.88 12.55 -0.74
C GLU A 106 19.54 11.53 0.35
N ARG A 107 20.30 11.51 1.46
CA ARG A 107 19.95 10.67 2.61
C ARG A 107 18.59 11.04 3.19
N SER A 108 18.31 12.34 3.31
CA SER A 108 17.04 12.84 3.82
C SER A 108 15.88 12.50 2.88
N ALA A 109 16.09 12.66 1.57
CA ALA A 109 15.11 12.29 0.55
C ALA A 109 14.83 10.78 0.56
N PHE A 110 15.87 9.95 0.61
CA PHE A 110 15.75 8.49 0.70
C PHE A 110 15.03 8.08 1.99
N ALA A 111 15.40 8.66 3.14
CA ALA A 111 14.70 8.43 4.41
C ALA A 111 13.21 8.78 4.31
N GLY A 112 12.88 9.94 3.73
CA GLY A 112 11.51 10.36 3.49
C GLY A 112 10.73 9.37 2.63
N ARG A 113 11.32 8.91 1.51
CA ARG A 113 10.72 7.89 0.64
C ARG A 113 10.47 6.60 1.41
N VAL A 114 11.48 6.07 2.11
CA VAL A 114 11.32 4.84 2.91
C VAL A 114 10.26 5.01 4.00
N GLY A 115 10.21 6.15 4.69
CA GLY A 115 9.18 6.46 5.69
C GLY A 115 7.76 6.46 5.12
N ALA A 116 7.57 7.03 3.93
CA ALA A 116 6.31 6.96 3.19
C ALA A 116 5.95 5.52 2.79
N GLY A 117 6.92 4.76 2.29
CA GLY A 117 6.75 3.34 1.96
C GLY A 117 6.37 2.47 3.17
N VAL A 118 7.06 2.63 4.29
CA VAL A 118 6.75 1.95 5.56
C VAL A 118 5.37 2.33 6.08
N THR A 119 4.97 3.59 5.93
CA THR A 119 3.62 4.05 6.27
C THR A 119 2.57 3.32 5.44
N ASP A 120 2.75 3.24 4.13
CA ASP A 120 1.83 2.50 3.25
C ASP A 120 1.80 1.00 3.57
N LEU A 121 2.95 0.37 3.85
CA LEU A 121 2.98 -1.03 4.29
C LEU A 121 2.21 -1.26 5.60
N LEU A 122 2.34 -0.35 6.57
CA LEU A 122 1.57 -0.40 7.82
C LEU A 122 0.08 -0.23 7.56
N MET A 123 -0.31 0.74 6.72
CA MET A 123 -1.71 0.97 6.38
C MET A 123 -2.33 -0.23 5.65
N ASN A 124 -1.58 -0.86 4.74
CA ASN A 124 -1.98 -2.12 4.09
C ASN A 124 -2.12 -3.26 5.11
N ALA A 125 -1.22 -3.34 6.11
CA ALA A 125 -1.32 -4.33 7.19
C ALA A 125 -2.54 -4.12 8.10
N LEU A 126 -3.04 -2.89 8.22
CA LEU A 126 -4.29 -2.54 8.89
C LEU A 126 -5.54 -2.78 8.02
N GLY A 127 -5.36 -3.21 6.76
CA GLY A 127 -6.44 -3.50 5.82
C GLY A 127 -6.93 -2.27 5.04
N TYR A 128 -6.21 -1.16 5.09
CA TYR A 128 -6.52 0.02 4.30
C TYR A 128 -5.82 0.00 2.95
N ALA A 129 -6.40 0.70 1.97
CA ALA A 129 -5.85 0.87 0.63
C ALA A 129 -5.59 2.34 0.35
N TRP A 130 -4.42 2.66 -0.21
CA TRP A 130 -4.08 4.00 -0.65
C TRP A 130 -5.07 4.50 -1.69
N ARG A 131 -5.58 5.73 -1.52
CA ARG A 131 -6.57 6.36 -2.40
C ARG A 131 -5.97 7.53 -3.18
N ASP A 132 -5.24 8.39 -2.48
CA ASP A 132 -4.74 9.65 -3.03
C ASP A 132 -3.68 10.28 -2.11
N ASN A 133 -3.03 11.32 -2.62
CA ASN A 133 -2.28 12.25 -1.78
C ASN A 133 -3.26 13.24 -1.11
N ALA A 134 -3.02 13.58 0.16
CA ALA A 134 -3.94 14.40 0.95
C ALA A 134 -3.92 15.90 0.59
N MET A 135 -3.16 16.29 -0.44
CA MET A 135 -3.20 17.64 -1.03
C MET A 135 -4.62 18.07 -1.46
N CYS A 136 -5.53 17.12 -1.72
CA CYS A 136 -6.91 17.42 -2.06
C CYS A 136 -7.76 17.91 -0.86
N LEU A 137 -7.25 17.89 0.37
CA LEU A 137 -8.00 18.32 1.57
C LEU A 137 -8.10 19.84 1.69
N SER A 138 -7.17 20.59 1.08
CA SER A 138 -7.24 22.05 1.05
C SER A 138 -6.19 22.62 0.11
N SER A 139 -6.60 23.56 -0.75
CA SER A 139 -5.67 24.39 -1.52
C SER A 139 -4.99 25.50 -0.70
N LYS A 140 -5.33 25.64 0.59
CA LYS A 140 -4.92 26.76 1.47
C LYS A 140 -4.31 26.35 2.81
N LEU A 141 -4.32 25.06 3.19
CA LEU A 141 -3.87 24.61 4.51
C LEU A 141 -2.54 23.87 4.40
N ASP A 142 -1.46 24.64 4.59
CA ASP A 142 -0.22 24.08 5.10
C ASP A 142 -0.26 24.17 6.65
N PRO A 143 -0.05 23.09 7.40
CA PRO A 143 0.35 21.75 6.97
C PRO A 143 -0.83 20.74 6.98
N HIS A 144 -0.84 19.80 6.04
CA HIS A 144 -1.79 18.67 5.96
C HIS A 144 -1.06 17.33 6.03
N ALA A 145 -1.82 16.24 6.17
CA ALA A 145 -1.31 14.88 6.11
C ALA A 145 -0.80 14.54 4.69
N ASP A 146 0.06 13.53 4.55
CA ASP A 146 0.58 13.12 3.24
C ASP A 146 -0.43 12.35 2.38
N PHE A 147 -1.22 11.44 2.98
CA PHE A 147 -1.98 10.43 2.24
C PHE A 147 -3.42 10.26 2.73
N ILE A 148 -4.27 9.80 1.82
CA ILE A 148 -5.65 9.38 2.08
C ILE A 148 -5.77 7.88 1.80
N TYR A 149 -6.42 7.19 2.72
CA TYR A 149 -6.70 5.76 2.65
C TYR A 149 -8.19 5.48 2.78
N GLY A 150 -8.65 4.40 2.16
CA GLY A 150 -10.02 3.90 2.25
C GLY A 150 -10.04 2.38 2.24
N GLY A 151 -11.22 1.77 2.10
CA GLY A 151 -11.38 0.31 2.20
C GLY A 151 -11.29 -0.21 3.63
N GLY A 152 -11.31 -1.53 3.79
CA GLY A 152 -11.23 -2.19 5.09
C GLY A 152 -12.27 -1.66 6.09
N ALA A 153 -11.83 -1.31 7.29
CA ALA A 153 -12.69 -0.77 8.34
C ALA A 153 -13.34 0.60 8.01
N ALA A 154 -12.81 1.32 7.02
CA ALA A 154 -13.37 2.61 6.59
C ALA A 154 -14.48 2.47 5.55
N SER A 155 -14.67 1.28 4.96
CA SER A 155 -15.73 1.01 3.99
C SER A 155 -17.11 1.36 4.55
N GLY A 156 -17.86 2.18 3.83
CA GLY A 156 -19.18 2.67 4.26
C GLY A 156 -19.16 3.77 5.32
N HIS A 157 -17.99 4.17 5.84
CA HIS A 157 -17.87 5.20 6.87
C HIS A 157 -17.22 6.50 6.37
N GLY A 158 -16.23 6.40 5.47
CA GLY A 158 -15.47 7.54 4.97
C GLY A 158 -14.04 7.17 4.60
N VAL A 159 -13.10 8.07 4.88
CA VAL A 159 -11.66 7.89 4.60
C VAL A 159 -10.79 8.20 5.81
N VAL A 160 -9.55 7.73 5.75
CA VAL A 160 -8.56 7.84 6.81
C VAL A 160 -7.36 8.63 6.30
N LEU A 161 -6.77 9.49 7.14
CA LEU A 161 -5.50 10.16 6.82
C LEU A 161 -4.31 9.38 7.33
N ALA A 162 -3.20 9.42 6.60
CA ALA A 162 -1.91 9.02 7.12
C ALA A 162 -0.85 10.09 6.83
N GLU A 163 -0.10 10.47 7.85
CA GLU A 163 1.07 11.32 7.76
C GLU A 163 2.32 10.46 7.95
N ALA A 164 3.30 10.58 7.06
CA ALA A 164 4.52 9.80 7.09
C ALA A 164 5.71 10.62 7.58
N HIS A 165 6.64 9.92 8.22
CA HIS A 165 7.94 10.47 8.56
C HIS A 165 9.00 9.39 8.46
N GLY A 166 10.13 9.74 7.85
CA GLY A 166 11.32 8.90 7.76
C GLY A 166 12.55 9.69 8.21
N SER A 167 13.45 9.04 8.97
CA SER A 167 14.71 9.65 9.40
C SER A 167 15.84 8.64 9.51
N PHE A 168 16.97 8.93 8.86
CA PHE A 168 18.22 8.16 8.96
C PHE A 168 19.37 8.98 9.56
N ALA A 169 19.03 9.96 10.41
CA ALA A 169 20.02 10.79 11.08
C ALA A 169 20.75 10.03 12.20
N LEU A 170 21.99 10.42 12.49
CA LEU A 170 22.76 9.91 13.63
C LEU A 170 22.09 10.19 14.99
N ALA A 171 21.19 11.16 15.04
CA ALA A 171 20.46 11.52 16.26
C ALA A 171 19.08 10.83 16.33
N VAL A 172 18.83 9.80 15.52
CA VAL A 172 17.64 8.95 15.64
C VAL A 172 17.72 8.18 16.96
N THR A 173 16.69 8.32 17.77
CA THR A 173 16.48 7.59 19.02
C THR A 173 14.99 7.28 19.16
N ASP A 174 14.65 6.32 20.01
CA ASP A 174 13.25 5.92 20.27
C ASP A 174 12.36 7.13 20.61
N GLY A 175 12.78 7.94 21.58
CA GLY A 175 12.04 9.13 22.02
C GLY A 175 11.94 10.23 20.96
N ARG A 176 12.91 10.33 20.04
CA ARG A 176 12.83 11.29 18.93
C ARG A 176 11.77 10.87 17.92
N ILE A 177 11.73 9.59 17.55
CA ILE A 177 10.77 9.07 16.59
C ILE A 177 9.34 9.11 17.17
N ASP A 178 9.16 8.80 18.46
CA ASP A 178 7.89 9.03 19.18
C ASP A 178 7.47 10.52 19.14
N GLY A 179 8.41 11.41 19.42
CA GLY A 179 8.20 12.85 19.38
C GLY A 179 7.74 13.35 18.01
N GLU A 180 8.34 12.84 16.93
CA GLU A 180 7.95 13.19 15.56
C GLU A 180 6.56 12.66 15.19
N ALA A 181 6.25 11.38 15.47
CA ALA A 181 4.91 10.83 15.25
C ALA A 181 3.83 11.66 15.94
N ARG A 182 4.06 12.01 17.21
CA ARG A 182 3.13 12.84 18.00
C ARG A 182 2.99 14.25 17.42
N ARG A 183 4.11 14.92 17.13
CA ARG A 183 4.11 16.32 16.67
C ARG A 183 3.41 16.44 15.32
N LYS A 184 3.71 15.51 14.40
CA LYS A 184 3.11 15.46 13.08
C LYS A 184 1.62 15.13 13.15
N TYR A 185 1.21 14.15 13.97
CA TYR A 185 -0.22 13.89 14.20
C TYR A 185 -0.99 15.16 14.62
N LEU A 186 -0.47 15.87 15.63
CA LEU A 186 -1.15 17.06 16.16
C LEU A 186 -1.23 18.21 15.15
N ARG A 187 -0.22 18.35 14.29
CA ARG A 187 -0.13 19.45 13.31
C ARG A 187 -0.85 19.14 11.99
N GLN A 188 -0.76 17.92 11.49
CA GLN A 188 -1.08 17.55 10.11
C GLN A 188 -2.28 16.61 9.99
N VAL A 189 -2.60 15.85 11.04
CA VAL A 189 -3.68 14.85 10.98
C VAL A 189 -4.89 15.34 11.76
N LYS A 190 -4.71 15.63 13.06
CA LYS A 190 -5.78 16.01 13.99
C LYS A 190 -6.67 17.16 13.47
N PRO A 191 -6.14 18.23 12.86
CA PRO A 191 -6.97 19.35 12.40
C PRO A 191 -7.95 18.99 11.28
N HIS A 192 -7.68 17.91 10.55
CA HIS A 192 -8.43 17.51 9.36
C HIS A 192 -9.39 16.34 9.62
N ILE A 193 -9.41 15.81 10.85
CA ILE A 193 -10.41 14.82 11.25
C ILE A 193 -11.79 15.48 11.26
N GLY A 194 -12.74 14.91 10.51
CA GLY A 194 -14.08 15.46 10.28
C GLY A 194 -14.22 16.29 9.00
N SER A 195 -13.13 16.69 8.36
CA SER A 195 -13.13 17.40 7.08
C SER A 195 -13.66 16.51 5.95
N SER A 196 -14.20 17.11 4.89
CA SER A 196 -14.63 16.38 3.69
C SER A 196 -13.64 16.58 2.55
N CYS A 197 -13.39 15.54 1.76
CA CYS A 197 -12.65 15.61 0.51
C CYS A 197 -13.43 14.89 -0.61
N VAL A 198 -12.84 14.84 -1.80
CA VAL A 198 -13.43 14.15 -2.96
C VAL A 198 -13.68 12.65 -2.73
N HIS A 199 -13.05 12.06 -1.72
CA HIS A 199 -13.18 10.63 -1.38
C HIS A 199 -14.14 10.39 -0.20
N GLY A 200 -14.69 11.43 0.41
CA GLY A 200 -15.61 11.34 1.53
C GLY A 200 -15.14 12.09 2.77
N LYS A 201 -15.80 11.83 3.90
CA LYS A 201 -15.48 12.45 5.18
C LYS A 201 -14.27 11.75 5.82
N VAL A 202 -13.34 12.53 6.35
CA VAL A 202 -12.20 12.02 7.13
C VAL A 202 -12.72 11.57 8.50
N ILE A 203 -12.64 10.28 8.79
CA ILE A 203 -13.22 9.69 10.01
C ILE A 203 -12.18 9.32 11.07
N HIS A 204 -10.91 9.21 10.67
CA HIS A 204 -9.81 8.76 11.51
C HIS A 204 -8.49 9.19 10.87
N GLY A 205 -7.39 9.13 11.62
CA GLY A 205 -6.08 9.34 11.04
C GLY A 205 -4.92 8.82 11.87
N TYR A 206 -3.80 8.64 11.17
CA TYR A 206 -2.55 8.07 11.65
C TYR A 206 -1.40 9.03 11.35
N SER A 207 -0.42 9.10 12.24
CA SER A 207 0.91 9.62 11.94
C SER A 207 1.93 8.55 12.27
N VAL A 208 2.72 8.18 11.27
CA VAL A 208 3.65 7.06 11.32
C VAL A 208 5.05 7.61 11.16
N ALA A 209 5.90 7.38 12.15
CA ALA A 209 7.29 7.77 12.12
C ALA A 209 8.18 6.54 12.14
N PHE A 210 9.03 6.45 11.12
CA PHE A 210 10.05 5.42 10.96
C PHE A 210 11.43 6.04 11.07
N GLY A 211 12.29 5.44 11.89
CA GLY A 211 13.68 5.87 12.00
C GLY A 211 14.61 4.68 12.03
N SER A 212 15.77 4.79 11.37
CA SER A 212 16.84 3.80 11.46
C SER A 212 18.18 4.50 11.64
N HIS A 213 18.94 4.10 12.65
CA HIS A 213 20.24 4.68 12.91
C HIS A 213 21.26 4.11 11.91
N PRO A 214 22.02 4.96 11.18
CA PRO A 214 22.87 4.50 10.07
C PRO A 214 24.04 3.60 10.50
N THR A 215 24.54 3.73 11.73
CA THR A 215 25.65 2.90 12.24
C THR A 215 25.29 1.94 13.38
N ALA A 216 24.39 2.33 14.31
CA ALA A 216 23.97 1.47 15.42
C ALA A 216 22.95 0.39 15.00
N HIS A 217 22.36 0.50 13.81
CA HIS A 217 21.34 -0.40 13.27
C HIS A 217 20.04 -0.50 14.10
N ASP A 218 19.86 0.39 15.09
CA ASP A 218 18.61 0.53 15.80
C ASP A 218 17.52 1.06 14.87
N THR A 219 16.35 0.42 14.89
CA THR A 219 15.20 0.82 14.08
C THR A 219 13.97 1.02 14.96
N TYR A 220 13.25 2.12 14.74
CA TYR A 220 12.08 2.51 15.50
C TYR A 220 10.89 2.77 14.60
N LEU A 221 9.72 2.28 15.00
CA LEU A 221 8.44 2.55 14.35
C LEU A 221 7.43 3.02 15.39
N HIS A 222 7.07 4.30 15.34
CA HIS A 222 6.07 4.90 16.22
C HIS A 222 4.83 5.30 15.46
N VAL A 223 3.68 5.09 16.09
CA VAL A 223 2.38 5.44 15.51
C VAL A 223 1.58 6.29 16.49
N ALA A 224 1.05 7.40 16.02
CA ALA A 224 0.06 8.20 16.72
C ALA A 224 -1.26 8.14 15.95
N GLU A 225 -2.36 7.72 16.59
CA GLU A 225 -3.67 7.58 15.93
C GLU A 225 -4.80 8.31 16.69
N THR A 226 -5.93 8.50 16.01
CA THR A 226 -7.12 9.08 16.62
C THR A 226 -7.77 8.11 17.62
N LYS A 227 -7.96 8.52 18.87
CA LYS A 227 -8.67 7.72 19.86
C LYS A 227 -10.16 7.67 19.52
N ILE A 228 -10.67 6.46 19.27
CA ILE A 228 -12.12 6.21 19.19
C ILE A 228 -12.68 6.01 20.60
N THR A 229 -13.50 6.96 21.08
CA THR A 229 -14.21 6.79 22.34
C THR A 229 -15.38 5.83 22.15
N LYS A 230 -15.28 4.62 22.71
CA LYS A 230 -16.44 3.73 22.81
C LYS A 230 -17.50 4.45 23.63
N GLY A 231 -18.68 4.65 23.05
CA GLY A 231 -19.82 5.23 23.76
C GLY A 231 -20.14 4.41 25.02
N ARG A 232 -20.48 5.11 26.10
CA ARG A 232 -21.05 4.49 27.30
C ARG A 232 -22.32 3.75 26.84
N LYS A 233 -22.46 2.46 27.17
CA LYS A 233 -23.67 1.66 26.88
C LYS A 233 -24.88 2.27 27.59
N ASN A 234 -25.53 3.25 26.99
CA ASN A 234 -26.78 3.82 27.46
C ASN A 234 -27.86 3.49 26.42
N ALA A 235 -28.62 2.44 26.71
CA ALA A 235 -29.84 1.97 26.03
C ALA A 235 -29.72 1.73 24.50
N PRO A 236 -30.48 0.76 23.93
CA PRO A 236 -30.59 0.70 22.48
C PRO A 236 -31.24 2.01 21.99
N PRO A 237 -30.59 2.81 21.13
CA PRO A 237 -31.27 3.91 20.48
C PRO A 237 -32.41 3.30 19.65
N VAL A 238 -33.60 3.89 19.73
CA VAL A 238 -34.66 3.64 18.75
C VAL A 238 -34.03 3.80 17.38
N ALA A 239 -34.05 2.73 16.58
CA ALA A 239 -33.48 2.73 15.25
C ALA A 239 -34.18 3.82 14.43
N ALA A 240 -33.53 4.97 14.30
CA ALA A 240 -33.79 5.81 13.15
C ALA A 240 -33.50 4.94 11.92
N PRO A 241 -34.40 4.90 10.92
CA PRO A 241 -34.15 4.14 9.71
C PRO A 241 -32.79 4.56 9.19
N ALA A 242 -31.88 3.58 9.09
CA ALA A 242 -30.58 3.80 8.49
C ALA A 242 -30.84 4.47 7.13
N PRO A 243 -30.19 5.60 6.81
CA PRO A 243 -30.19 6.05 5.44
C PRO A 243 -29.72 4.85 4.60
N PRO A 244 -30.40 4.51 3.49
CA PRO A 244 -29.99 3.39 2.68
C PRO A 244 -28.50 3.55 2.42
N LEU A 245 -27.72 2.50 2.73
CA LEU A 245 -26.33 2.39 2.34
C LEU A 245 -26.31 2.77 0.87
N ALA A 246 -25.82 3.96 0.55
CA ALA A 246 -25.62 4.33 -0.83
C ALA A 246 -24.68 3.24 -1.37
N PRO A 247 -25.09 2.49 -2.40
CA PRO A 247 -24.20 1.51 -2.97
C PRO A 247 -22.93 2.25 -3.35
N VAL A 248 -21.81 1.89 -2.74
CA VAL A 248 -20.51 2.29 -3.26
C VAL A 248 -20.53 1.78 -4.69
N THR A 249 -20.55 2.69 -5.66
CA THR A 249 -20.48 2.28 -7.06
C THR A 249 -19.23 1.43 -7.18
N THR A 250 -19.35 0.23 -7.73
CA THR A 250 -18.27 -0.76 -7.89
C THR A 250 -17.02 -0.13 -8.52
N THR A 251 -17.23 0.90 -9.35
CA THR A 251 -16.24 1.83 -9.90
C THR A 251 -15.31 2.49 -8.86
N LEU A 252 -15.82 2.92 -7.71
CA LEU A 252 -15.06 3.67 -6.69
C LEU A 252 -14.19 2.76 -5.82
N ALA A 253 -14.61 1.50 -5.65
CA ALA A 253 -13.92 0.49 -4.86
C ALA A 253 -12.71 -0.09 -5.63
N LEU A 254 -12.94 -0.55 -6.87
CA LEU A 254 -11.90 -1.04 -7.77
C LEU A 254 -10.84 0.02 -8.13
N ALA A 255 -11.25 1.29 -8.34
CA ALA A 255 -10.35 2.40 -8.69
C ALA A 255 -9.18 2.59 -7.71
N SER A 256 -9.36 2.15 -6.48
CA SER A 256 -8.40 2.39 -5.41
C SER A 256 -7.42 1.26 -5.20
N HIS A 257 -7.75 0.10 -5.77
CA HIS A 257 -6.84 -1.01 -5.90
C HIS A 257 -6.22 -1.07 -7.30
N ARG A 258 -6.52 -0.10 -8.19
CA ARG A 258 -5.94 0.01 -9.53
C ARG A 258 -4.43 -0.19 -9.53
N SER A 259 -3.72 0.53 -8.66
CA SER A 259 -2.27 0.43 -8.54
C SER A 259 -1.82 -0.97 -8.09
N ASN A 260 -2.59 -1.64 -7.24
CA ASN A 260 -2.30 -3.01 -6.81
C ASN A 260 -2.50 -4.00 -7.95
N PHE A 261 -3.64 -3.95 -8.65
CA PHE A 261 -3.89 -4.78 -9.83
C PHE A 261 -2.84 -4.57 -10.91
N LEU A 262 -2.41 -3.33 -11.08
CA LEU A 262 -1.36 -3.02 -12.01
C LEU A 262 -0.03 -3.66 -11.64
N LEU A 263 0.39 -3.49 -10.39
CA LEU A 263 1.63 -4.06 -9.89
C LEU A 263 1.59 -5.60 -9.97
N MET A 264 0.44 -6.21 -9.70
CA MET A 264 0.21 -7.64 -9.89
C MET A 264 0.17 -8.08 -11.37
N GLY A 265 0.30 -7.17 -12.33
CA GLY A 265 0.24 -7.49 -13.76
C GLY A 265 -1.15 -7.88 -14.26
N ALA A 266 -2.22 -7.60 -13.51
CA ALA A 266 -3.61 -7.86 -13.91
C ALA A 266 -4.14 -6.74 -14.82
N TYR A 267 -3.54 -6.59 -16.01
CA TYR A 267 -3.77 -5.43 -16.89
C TYR A 267 -5.21 -5.33 -17.40
N GLY A 268 -5.89 -6.46 -17.64
CA GLY A 268 -7.30 -6.42 -18.05
C GLY A 268 -8.20 -5.86 -16.95
N VAL A 269 -7.92 -6.17 -15.67
CA VAL A 269 -8.64 -5.55 -14.54
C VAL A 269 -8.37 -4.04 -14.48
N VAL A 270 -7.14 -3.62 -14.75
CA VAL A 270 -6.79 -2.19 -14.81
C VAL A 270 -7.52 -1.49 -15.96
N ALA A 271 -7.63 -2.12 -17.13
CA ALA A 271 -8.36 -1.57 -18.27
C ALA A 271 -9.85 -1.40 -17.96
N TRP A 272 -10.48 -2.39 -17.30
CA TRP A 272 -11.85 -2.28 -16.81
C TRP A 272 -12.02 -1.14 -15.80
N ILE A 273 -11.07 -1.00 -14.87
CA ILE A 273 -11.06 0.10 -13.91
C ILE A 273 -10.94 1.46 -14.60
N ASP A 274 -10.04 1.57 -15.58
CA ASP A 274 -9.83 2.82 -16.31
C ASP A 274 -11.08 3.20 -17.11
N TRP A 275 -11.68 2.26 -17.84
CA TRP A 275 -12.90 2.49 -18.60
C TRP A 275 -14.08 2.91 -17.70
N LEU A 276 -14.29 2.22 -16.57
CA LEU A 276 -15.32 2.58 -15.58
C LEU A 276 -15.10 3.98 -14.99
N ARG A 277 -13.87 4.49 -15.01
CA ARG A 277 -13.52 5.86 -14.58
C ARG A 277 -13.60 6.88 -15.72
N GLY A 278 -14.03 6.47 -16.92
CA GLY A 278 -14.12 7.32 -18.10
C GLY A 278 -12.78 7.53 -18.82
N ALA A 279 -11.82 6.62 -18.66
CA ALA A 279 -10.52 6.67 -19.32
C ALA A 279 -10.26 5.39 -20.15
N GLY A 280 -9.82 5.52 -21.39
CA GLY A 280 -9.56 4.37 -22.27
C GLY A 280 -10.82 3.78 -22.91
N GLU A 281 -10.63 2.73 -23.70
CA GLU A 281 -11.69 2.04 -24.44
C GLU A 281 -12.34 0.94 -23.58
N GLN A 282 -13.59 0.58 -23.91
CA GLN A 282 -14.29 -0.53 -23.24
C GLN A 282 -13.54 -1.84 -23.51
N PRO A 283 -13.11 -2.57 -22.47
CA PRO A 283 -12.52 -3.89 -22.64
C PRO A 283 -13.57 -4.93 -23.08
N GLU A 284 -13.12 -6.07 -23.60
CA GLU A 284 -14.02 -7.15 -24.03
C GLU A 284 -14.83 -7.75 -22.85
N ASP A 285 -16.13 -7.95 -23.06
CA ASP A 285 -17.11 -8.37 -22.03
C ASP A 285 -16.86 -9.78 -21.46
N ASP A 286 -16.15 -10.64 -22.20
CA ASP A 286 -15.87 -12.04 -21.80
C ASP A 286 -14.56 -12.20 -21.00
N PHE A 287 -13.95 -11.08 -20.57
CA PHE A 287 -12.66 -11.12 -19.87
C PHE A 287 -12.76 -11.74 -18.47
N ILE A 288 -12.17 -12.92 -18.30
CA ILE A 288 -11.96 -13.55 -16.99
C ILE A 288 -10.53 -13.26 -16.54
N ALA A 289 -10.36 -12.61 -15.38
CA ALA A 289 -9.05 -12.43 -14.74
C ALA A 289 -8.80 -13.53 -13.69
N PRO A 290 -7.99 -14.55 -13.99
CA PRO A 290 -7.69 -15.60 -13.02
C PRO A 290 -6.70 -15.10 -11.94
N PHE A 291 -7.08 -15.28 -10.68
CA PHE A 291 -6.20 -15.07 -9.53
C PHE A 291 -6.01 -16.38 -8.79
N VAL A 292 -4.79 -16.63 -8.32
CA VAL A 292 -4.50 -17.70 -7.37
C VAL A 292 -4.35 -17.14 -5.97
N THR A 293 -4.82 -17.89 -4.97
CA THR A 293 -4.55 -17.55 -3.58
C THR A 293 -3.30 -18.27 -3.12
N VAL A 294 -2.31 -17.53 -2.65
CA VAL A 294 -1.08 -18.03 -2.04
C VAL A 294 -1.15 -17.76 -0.54
N GLU A 295 -0.84 -18.77 0.27
CA GLU A 295 -0.73 -18.61 1.71
C GLU A 295 0.74 -18.40 2.10
N LEU A 296 1.02 -17.30 2.80
CA LEU A 296 2.35 -16.97 3.29
C LEU A 296 2.25 -16.44 4.72
N ALA A 297 2.97 -17.07 5.64
CA ALA A 297 3.00 -16.71 7.07
C ALA A 297 1.59 -16.57 7.72
N GLY A 298 0.66 -17.46 7.36
CA GLY A 298 -0.72 -17.47 7.87
C GLY A 298 -1.62 -16.37 7.31
N ARG A 299 -1.14 -15.61 6.30
CA ARG A 299 -1.93 -14.64 5.53
C ARG A 299 -2.15 -15.16 4.12
N ARG A 300 -3.31 -14.83 3.55
CA ARG A 300 -3.69 -15.21 2.19
C ARG A 300 -3.49 -14.01 1.28
N PHE A 301 -2.88 -14.23 0.13
CA PHE A 301 -2.60 -13.21 -0.87
C PHE A 301 -3.16 -13.65 -2.22
N TRP A 302 -3.73 -12.73 -2.96
CA TRP A 302 -4.07 -12.92 -4.36
C TRP A 302 -2.88 -12.55 -5.24
N VAL A 303 -2.61 -13.42 -6.20
CA VAL A 303 -1.61 -13.21 -7.23
C VAL A 303 -2.29 -13.38 -8.58
N SER A 304 -2.05 -12.47 -9.51
CA SER A 304 -2.53 -12.65 -10.89
C SER A 304 -1.91 -13.91 -11.46
N LEU A 305 -2.74 -14.82 -11.99
CA LEU A 305 -2.23 -16.00 -12.69
C LEU A 305 -1.39 -15.56 -13.89
N GLU A 306 -1.76 -14.46 -14.57
CA GLU A 306 -0.97 -13.88 -15.67
C GLU A 306 0.47 -13.54 -15.25
N ALA A 307 0.67 -13.06 -14.03
CA ALA A 307 1.99 -12.78 -13.50
C ALA A 307 2.78 -14.04 -13.08
N LEU A 308 2.08 -15.16 -12.85
CA LEU A 308 2.69 -16.45 -12.49
C LEU A 308 2.97 -17.37 -13.68
N LEU A 309 2.17 -17.30 -14.74
CA LEU A 309 2.27 -18.12 -15.95
C LEU A 309 3.71 -18.21 -16.52
N PRO A 310 4.50 -17.13 -16.60
CA PRO A 310 5.88 -17.18 -17.09
C PRO A 310 6.85 -18.04 -16.26
N TYR A 311 6.45 -18.39 -15.04
CA TYR A 311 7.25 -19.16 -14.09
C TYR A 311 6.68 -20.54 -13.81
N MET A 312 5.46 -20.81 -14.27
CA MET A 312 4.91 -22.15 -14.33
C MET A 312 5.59 -22.90 -15.48
N ARG A 313 6.16 -24.07 -15.19
CA ARG A 313 6.91 -24.86 -16.19
C ARG A 313 6.01 -25.23 -17.37
N PRO A 314 6.51 -25.21 -18.62
CA PRO A 314 5.75 -25.60 -19.81
C PRO A 314 5.11 -26.99 -19.74
N TRP A 315 5.71 -27.94 -19.01
CA TRP A 315 5.24 -29.33 -18.86
C TRP A 315 4.05 -29.52 -17.90
N LEU A 316 3.57 -28.45 -17.25
CA LEU A 316 2.36 -28.50 -16.42
C LEU A 316 1.08 -28.27 -17.23
N PHE A 317 1.21 -27.92 -18.51
CA PHE A 317 0.09 -27.90 -19.45
C PHE A 317 0.05 -29.27 -20.13
N PRO A 318 -1.00 -30.08 -19.91
CA PRO A 318 -1.17 -31.32 -20.67
C PRO A 318 -1.23 -30.98 -22.15
N ASP A 319 -0.50 -31.73 -22.96
CA ASP A 319 -0.50 -31.64 -24.42
C ASP A 319 -1.95 -31.56 -24.96
N GLU A 320 -2.16 -30.59 -25.86
CA GLU A 320 -3.15 -30.62 -26.94
C GLU A 320 -4.55 -31.19 -26.59
N GLY A 321 -5.24 -30.55 -25.65
CA GLY A 321 -6.70 -30.64 -25.58
C GLY A 321 -7.34 -29.50 -26.38
N PRO A 322 -8.39 -29.74 -27.20
CA PRO A 322 -9.18 -28.67 -27.82
C PRO A 322 -10.08 -28.02 -26.75
N GLY A 323 -9.45 -27.33 -25.80
CA GLY A 323 -10.12 -26.52 -24.78
C GLY A 323 -10.10 -25.04 -25.17
N PRO A 324 -10.99 -24.20 -24.59
CA PRO A 324 -11.23 -22.82 -25.01
C PRO A 324 -10.18 -21.86 -24.45
N TRP A 325 -8.90 -22.23 -24.49
CA TRP A 325 -7.81 -21.36 -24.02
C TRP A 325 -7.29 -20.54 -25.20
N PRO A 326 -7.19 -19.20 -25.07
CA PRO A 326 -6.84 -18.35 -26.20
C PRO A 326 -5.42 -18.69 -26.73
N PRO A 327 -5.19 -18.54 -28.04
CA PRO A 327 -3.92 -18.87 -28.68
C PRO A 327 -2.88 -17.82 -28.30
N TRP A 328 -2.13 -18.05 -27.22
CA TRP A 328 -1.04 -17.16 -26.85
C TRP A 328 0.11 -17.27 -27.86
N HIS A 329 0.38 -16.18 -28.57
CA HIS A 329 1.54 -16.10 -29.46
C HIS A 329 2.83 -16.11 -28.63
N TRP A 330 3.65 -17.15 -28.81
CA TRP A 330 4.95 -17.34 -28.14
C TRP A 330 5.88 -16.11 -28.23
N GLU A 331 5.73 -15.29 -29.28
CA GLU A 331 6.47 -14.05 -29.45
C GLU A 331 6.05 -12.94 -28.48
N GLU A 332 4.77 -12.85 -28.10
CA GLU A 332 4.29 -11.93 -27.07
C GLU A 332 4.79 -12.38 -25.70
N PHE A 333 4.77 -13.69 -25.45
CA PHE A 333 5.37 -14.31 -24.25
C PHE A 333 6.86 -13.99 -24.11
N GLU A 334 7.67 -14.18 -25.15
CA GLU A 334 9.12 -13.88 -25.11
C GLU A 334 9.43 -12.38 -25.03
N ARG A 335 8.58 -11.53 -25.61
CA ARG A 335 8.69 -10.07 -25.50
C ARG A 335 8.36 -9.60 -24.09
N TRP A 336 7.39 -10.24 -23.45
CA TRP A 336 6.95 -9.97 -22.08
C TRP A 336 7.97 -10.52 -21.06
N ARG A 337 8.43 -11.77 -21.18
CA ARG A 337 9.45 -12.39 -20.32
C ARG A 337 10.74 -11.56 -20.25
N ARG A 338 11.22 -11.07 -21.39
CA ARG A 338 12.40 -10.18 -21.47
C ARG A 338 12.19 -8.83 -20.77
N ARG A 339 10.94 -8.37 -20.66
CA ARG A 339 10.56 -7.08 -20.06
C ARG A 339 10.40 -7.14 -18.54
N TYR A 340 10.03 -8.28 -17.93
CA TYR A 340 9.66 -8.34 -16.50
C TYR A 340 10.64 -9.13 -15.60
N GLY A 341 11.64 -9.82 -16.16
CA GLY A 341 12.65 -10.55 -15.38
C GLY A 341 12.11 -11.84 -14.75
N GLY A 342 12.92 -12.55 -13.94
CA GLY A 342 12.56 -13.84 -13.32
C GLY A 342 11.49 -13.77 -12.22
N PRO A 343 11.12 -14.90 -11.56
CA PRO A 343 9.98 -15.03 -10.62
C PRO A 343 10.09 -14.19 -9.34
N ARG A 344 11.13 -13.37 -9.23
CA ARG A 344 11.49 -12.60 -8.03
C ARG A 344 10.78 -11.23 -7.97
N ASN A 345 9.95 -10.89 -8.96
CA ASN A 345 9.29 -9.57 -9.07
C ASN A 345 7.75 -9.66 -9.12
N ILE A 346 7.15 -10.73 -8.59
CA ILE A 346 5.69 -10.91 -8.64
C ILE A 346 5.07 -10.20 -7.44
N PHE A 347 4.23 -9.20 -7.71
CA PHE A 347 3.43 -8.54 -6.68
C PHE A 347 2.22 -9.39 -6.32
N ALA A 348 1.86 -9.37 -5.03
CA ALA A 348 0.70 -10.03 -4.48
C ALA A 348 -0.10 -9.04 -3.63
N MET A 349 -1.43 -9.11 -3.68
CA MET A 349 -2.33 -8.29 -2.87
C MET A 349 -2.90 -9.11 -1.73
N ASP A 350 -2.95 -8.56 -0.51
CA ASP A 350 -3.56 -9.27 0.61
C ASP A 350 -5.04 -9.57 0.35
N GLU A 351 -5.48 -10.80 0.67
CA GLU A 351 -6.83 -11.27 0.42
C GLU A 351 -7.89 -10.44 1.17
N TRP A 352 -7.58 -9.83 2.32
CA TRP A 352 -8.52 -8.96 3.01
C TRP A 352 -8.74 -7.63 2.28
N ALA A 353 -7.66 -7.07 1.70
CA ALA A 353 -7.78 -5.92 0.81
C ALA A 353 -8.64 -6.29 -0.42
N ALA A 354 -8.43 -7.49 -0.95
CA ALA A 354 -9.16 -8.02 -2.10
C ALA A 354 -10.64 -8.34 -1.81
N LYS A 355 -10.94 -8.96 -0.66
CA LYS A 355 -12.29 -9.38 -0.24
C LYS A 355 -13.18 -8.24 0.23
N SER A 356 -12.61 -7.08 0.56
CA SER A 356 -13.40 -5.88 0.82
C SER A 356 -14.28 -5.45 -0.38
N GLU A 357 -14.06 -6.06 -1.55
CA GLU A 357 -14.82 -5.93 -2.81
C GLU A 357 -15.88 -7.04 -3.05
N LEU A 358 -15.75 -8.24 -2.46
CA LEU A 358 -16.51 -9.44 -2.85
C LEU A 358 -17.63 -9.87 -1.88
N ALA A 359 -18.05 -9.01 -0.95
CA ALA A 359 -19.31 -9.26 -0.23
C ALA A 359 -20.46 -9.41 -1.26
N PRO A 360 -21.40 -10.36 -1.08
CA PRO A 360 -22.30 -10.80 -2.15
C PRO A 360 -23.22 -9.67 -2.56
N VAL A 361 -22.85 -8.93 -3.60
CA VAL A 361 -23.77 -8.09 -4.35
C VAL A 361 -24.60 -9.06 -5.19
N VAL A 362 -25.82 -9.32 -4.75
CA VAL A 362 -26.83 -10.00 -5.54
C VAL A 362 -26.98 -9.22 -6.84
N TRP A 363 -26.54 -9.82 -7.95
CA TRP A 363 -26.84 -9.34 -9.30
C TRP A 363 -28.35 -9.46 -9.55
N THR A 364 -29.10 -8.43 -9.21
CA THR A 364 -30.40 -8.22 -9.87
C THR A 364 -30.14 -7.43 -11.14
N ALA A 365 -30.10 -8.13 -12.28
CA ALA A 365 -30.23 -7.50 -13.58
C ALA A 365 -31.49 -6.60 -13.58
N PRO A 366 -31.44 -5.36 -14.11
CA PRO A 366 -32.65 -4.62 -14.36
C PRO A 366 -33.45 -5.38 -15.42
N ARG A 367 -34.61 -5.91 -15.05
CA ARG A 367 -35.60 -6.33 -16.04
C ARG A 367 -36.09 -5.08 -16.77
N GLY A 368 -35.74 -5.00 -18.04
CA GLY A 368 -36.45 -4.36 -19.16
C GLY A 368 -37.02 -2.96 -18.97
N ILE A 369 -36.61 -2.05 -19.87
CA ILE A 369 -37.52 -1.37 -20.81
C ILE A 369 -36.86 -1.40 -22.18
#